data_AF-A0A2N5SE35-F1
#
_entry.id   AF-A0A2N5SE35-F1
#
_cell.length_a   1.000
_cell.length_b   1.000
_cell.length_c   1.000
_cell.angle_alpha   90.00
_cell.angle_beta   90.00
_cell.angle_gamma   90.00
#
_symmetry.space_group_name_H-M   'P 1'
#
loop_
_entity.id
_entity.type
_entity.pdbx_description
1 polymer ?
#
loop_
_entity_poly.entity_id
_entity_poly.type
_entity_poly.pdbx_seq_one_letter_code
_entity_poly.pdbx_strand_id
1 'polypeptide(L)' 'MQLAQQPGQFFDQNQFLLADSAYPSNQYTIPAYKGADLLIPENVDFNYHLAQSRVRIEHAIGILKGRFANLKDQWNKLYK' A
#
# COMPACT_ATOMS: atom_id res chain seq x y z
N MET A 1 3.66 10.65 -11.13
CA MET A 1 3.07 11.31 -9.94
C MET A 1 4.05 12.34 -9.42
N GLN A 2 3.60 13.55 -9.10
CA GLN A 2 4.45 14.63 -8.54
C GLN A 2 5.17 14.19 -7.26
N LEU A 3 4.51 13.35 -6.45
CA LEU A 3 5.09 12.73 -5.25
C LEU A 3 6.42 11.99 -5.51
N ALA A 4 6.50 11.23 -6.61
CA ALA A 4 7.71 10.48 -6.95
C ALA A 4 8.83 11.34 -7.54
N GLN A 5 8.50 12.53 -8.06
CA GLN A 5 9.45 13.45 -8.68
C GLN A 5 10.02 14.42 -7.65
N GLN A 6 9.21 14.83 -6.65
CA GLN A 6 9.58 15.84 -5.65
C GLN A 6 9.16 15.42 -4.23
N PRO A 7 9.57 14.24 -3.74
CA PRO A 7 9.09 13.71 -2.47
C PRO A 7 9.39 14.63 -1.27
N GLY A 8 10.49 15.38 -1.29
CA GLY A 8 10.84 16.33 -0.21
C GLY A 8 9.85 17.48 -0.01
N GLN A 9 8.88 17.69 -0.92
CA GLN A 9 7.79 18.64 -0.72
C GLN A 9 6.56 18.04 -0.03
N PHE A 10 6.52 16.70 0.12
CA PHE A 10 5.35 15.96 0.58
C PHE A 10 5.59 15.11 1.84
N PHE A 11 6.85 14.93 2.24
CA PHE A 11 7.21 14.17 3.43
C PHE A 11 7.97 15.06 4.41
N ASP A 12 7.51 15.09 5.66
CA ASP A 12 8.26 15.65 6.79
C ASP A 12 9.37 14.70 7.26
N GLN A 13 10.20 15.17 8.19
CA GLN A 13 11.47 14.54 8.60
C GLN A 13 11.39 13.10 9.16
N ASN A 14 10.21 12.53 9.35
CA ASN A 14 10.01 11.13 9.78
C ASN A 14 8.80 10.48 9.06
N GLN A 15 8.44 10.98 7.89
CA GLN A 15 7.34 10.42 7.11
C GLN A 15 7.90 9.59 5.96
N PHE A 16 7.30 8.42 5.76
CA PHE A 16 7.68 7.48 4.72
C PHE A 16 6.48 6.66 4.29
N LEU A 17 6.55 6.09 3.10
CA LEU A 17 5.59 5.13 2.59
C LEU A 17 5.99 3.72 3.01
N LEU A 18 5.02 2.96 3.50
CA LEU A 18 5.13 1.52 3.60
C LEU A 18 4.79 0.91 2.23
N ALA A 19 5.67 0.04 1.73
CA ALA A 19 5.55 -0.51 0.39
C ALA A 19 5.68 -2.02 0.34
N ASP A 20 5.28 -2.59 -0.80
CA ASP A 20 5.56 -3.99 -1.11
C ASP A 20 7.07 -4.20 -1.30
N SER A 21 7.52 -5.43 -1.05
CA SER A 21 8.88 -5.92 -1.29
C SER A 21 9.40 -5.73 -2.73
N ALA A 22 8.49 -5.49 -3.70
CA ALA A 22 8.82 -5.18 -5.09
C ALA A 22 9.38 -3.76 -5.28
N TYR A 23 9.17 -2.85 -4.33
CA TYR A 23 9.63 -1.46 -4.42
C TYR A 23 11.02 -1.27 -3.80
N PRO A 24 11.83 -0.32 -4.32
CA PRO A 24 13.13 -0.01 -3.77
C PRO A 24 13.02 0.70 -2.41
N SER A 25 13.90 0.34 -1.48
CA SER A 25 14.07 1.06 -0.22
C SER A 25 14.78 2.39 -0.45
N ASN A 26 14.26 3.47 0.13
CA ASN A 26 14.85 4.81 0.08
C ASN A 26 14.36 5.66 1.26
N GLN A 27 14.83 6.91 1.37
CA GLN A 27 14.49 7.81 2.47
C GLN A 27 12.98 8.05 2.69
N TYR A 28 12.15 7.87 1.66
CA TYR A 28 10.70 8.07 1.70
C TYR A 28 9.91 6.77 1.52
N THR A 29 10.57 5.60 1.45
CA THR A 29 9.89 4.33 1.21
C THR A 29 10.58 3.19 1.95
N ILE A 30 9.81 2.53 2.82
CA ILE A 30 10.21 1.34 3.55
C ILE A 30 9.42 0.15 2.98
N PRO A 31 10.04 -0.71 2.15
CA PRO A 31 9.40 -1.90 1.63
C PRO A 31 9.40 -3.03 2.67
N ALA A 32 8.57 -4.05 2.44
CA ALA A 32 8.67 -5.30 3.18
C ALA A 32 10.05 -5.97 2.96
N TYR A 33 10.66 -6.44 4.04
CA TYR A 33 11.96 -7.12 4.02
C TYR A 33 11.87 -8.51 3.36
N LYS A 34 12.96 -8.95 2.71
CA LYS A 34 13.03 -10.25 2.03
C LYS A 34 14.46 -10.80 2.02
N GLY A 35 14.61 -12.09 1.74
CA GLY A 35 15.94 -12.73 1.62
C GLY A 35 16.70 -12.73 2.94
N ALA A 36 17.98 -12.37 2.92
CA ALA A 36 18.84 -12.38 4.10
C ALA A 36 18.36 -11.43 5.21
N ASP A 37 17.59 -10.39 4.88
CA ASP A 37 17.04 -9.46 5.87
C ASP A 37 16.06 -10.14 6.84
N LEU A 38 15.48 -11.29 6.47
CA LEU A 38 14.59 -12.06 7.33
C LEU A 38 15.33 -12.83 8.43
N LEU A 39 16.67 -12.83 8.44
CA LEU A 39 17.45 -13.37 9.54
C LEU A 39 17.45 -12.44 10.76
N ILE A 40 17.03 -11.18 10.59
CA ILE A 40 16.90 -10.18 11.65
C ILE A 40 15.48 -10.29 12.22
N PRO A 41 15.30 -10.67 13.50
CA PRO A 41 13.97 -10.86 14.10
C PRO A 41 13.07 -9.62 13.99
N GLU A 42 13.64 -8.42 14.12
CA GLU A 42 12.92 -7.15 14.02
C GLU A 42 12.29 -6.93 12.63
N ASN A 43 12.95 -7.39 11.57
CA ASN A 43 12.42 -7.31 10.21
C ASN A 43 11.24 -8.26 10.00
N VAL A 44 11.26 -9.42 10.66
CA VAL A 44 10.16 -10.38 10.64
C VAL A 44 8.95 -9.80 11.39
N ASP A 45 9.18 -9.22 12.56
CA ASP A 45 8.13 -8.56 13.35
C ASP A 45 7.53 -7.35 12.62
N PHE A 46 8.38 -6.53 11.99
CA PHE A 46 7.92 -5.44 11.12
C PHE A 46 7.03 -5.95 9.97
N ASN A 47 7.48 -6.99 9.25
CA ASN A 47 6.72 -7.57 8.15
C ASN A 47 5.38 -8.16 8.62
N TYR A 48 5.33 -8.74 9.83
CA TYR A 48 4.09 -9.24 10.42
C TYR A 48 3.06 -8.11 10.60
N HIS A 49 3.46 -6.99 11.20
CA HIS A 49 2.58 -5.83 11.39
C HIS A 49 2.18 -5.16 10.07
N LEU A 50 3.12 -5.09 9.11
CA LEU A 50 2.85 -4.60 7.76
C LEU A 50 1.80 -5.47 7.04
N ALA A 51 1.91 -6.80 7.14
CA ALA A 51 0.94 -7.73 6.56
C ALA A 51 -0.46 -7.56 7.19
N GLN A 52 -0.55 -7.41 8.51
CA GLN A 52 -1.84 -7.14 9.18
C GLN A 52 -2.51 -5.87 8.66
N SER A 53 -1.72 -4.80 8.45
CA SER A 53 -2.22 -3.54 7.91
C SER A 53 -2.72 -3.70 6.47
N ARG A 54 -1.99 -4.45 5.63
CA ARG A 54 -2.37 -4.74 4.25
C ARG A 54 -3.68 -5.51 4.15
N VAL A 55 -3.90 -6.54 4.98
CA VAL A 55 -5.16 -7.30 4.98
C VAL A 55 -6.37 -6.38 5.17
N ARG A 56 -6.27 -5.41 6.08
CA ARG A 56 -7.35 -4.43 6.32
C ARG A 56 -7.56 -3.50 5.11
N ILE A 57 -6.48 -2.99 4.54
CA ILE A 57 -6.52 -2.10 3.36
C ILE A 57 -7.10 -2.82 2.15
N GLU A 58 -6.63 -4.03 1.85
CA GLU A 58 -7.08 -4.84 0.72
C GLU A 58 -8.55 -5.24 0.88
N HIS A 59 -8.98 -5.59 2.09
CA HIS A 59 -10.40 -5.87 2.37
C HIS A 59 -11.28 -4.63 2.12
N ALA A 60 -10.88 -3.46 2.61
CA ALA A 60 -11.62 -2.21 2.37
C ALA A 60 -11.70 -1.86 0.87
N ILE A 61 -10.59 -1.98 0.15
CA ILE A 61 -10.54 -1.76 -1.31
C ILE A 61 -11.42 -2.79 -2.03
N GLY A 62 -11.42 -4.05 -1.61
CA GLY A 62 -12.27 -5.10 -2.15
C GLY A 62 -13.77 -4.75 -2.03
N ILE A 63 -14.20 -4.30 -0.85
CA ILE A 63 -15.57 -3.84 -0.62
C ILE A 63 -15.92 -2.67 -1.55
N LEU A 64 -15.02 -1.67 -1.66
CA LEU A 64 -15.23 -0.51 -2.52
C LEU A 64 -15.35 -0.90 -4.00
N LYS A 65 -14.47 -1.78 -4.49
CA LYS A 65 -14.54 -2.31 -5.86
C LYS A 65 -15.87 -3.00 -6.13
N GLY A 66 -16.36 -3.81 -5.19
CA GLY A 66 -17.66 -4.47 -5.30
C GLY A 66 -18.83 -3.48 -5.39
N ARG A 67 -18.81 -2.42 -4.55
CA ARG A 67 -19.84 -1.36 -4.57
C ARG A 67 -19.84 -0.59 -5.88
N PHE A 68 -18.67 -0.19 -6.39
CA PHE A 68 -18.58 0.54 -7.65
C PHE A 68 -19.00 -0.30 -8.86
N ALA A 69 -18.68 -1.59 -8.87
CA ALA A 69 -19.17 -2.50 -9.91
C ALA A 69 -20.71 -2.55 -9.93
N ASN A 70 -21.35 -2.67 -8.76
CA ASN A 70 -22.80 -2.66 -8.66
C ASN A 70 -23.41 -1.34 -9.15
N LEU A 71 -22.87 -0.19 -8.73
CA LEU A 71 -23.33 1.12 -9.21
C LEU A 71 -23.21 1.26 -10.73
N LYS A 72 -22.12 0.77 -11.31
CA LYS A 72 -21.92 0.77 -12.76
C LYS A 72 -22.96 -0.10 -13.48
N ASP A 73 -23.30 -1.26 -12.92
CA ASP A 73 -24.34 -2.13 -13.47
C ASP A 73 -25.72 -1.49 -13.41
N GLN A 74 -26.07 -0.85 -12.28
CA GLN A 74 -27.32 -0.11 -12.17
C GLN A 74 -27.39 1.04 -13.18
N TRP A 75 -26.31 1.80 -13.32
CA TRP A 75 -26.23 2.89 -14.30
C TRP A 75 -26.40 2.37 -15.72
N ASN A 76 -25.73 1.27 -16.08
CA ASN A 76 -25.90 0.66 -17.40
C ASN A 76 -27.35 0.21 -17.65
N LYS A 77 -28.06 -0.31 -16.66
CA LYS A 77 -29.47 -0.72 -16.82
C LYS A 77 -30.43 0.44 -17.04
N LEU A 78 -30.12 1.63 -16.52
CA LEU A 78 -31.00 2.79 -16.57
C LEU A 78 -30.74 3.68 -17.79
N TYR A 79 -29.50 3.72 -18.28
CA TYR A 79 -29.05 4.71 -19.26
C TYR A 79 -28.42 4.11 -20.53
N LYS A 80 -28.38 2.78 -20.65
CA LYS A 80 -28.08 2.08 -21.90
C LYS A 80 -29.19 1.09 -22.22
#